data_AF-A0A223N2Z0-F1
#
_entry.id   AF-A0A223N2Z0-F1
#
_cell.length_a   1.000
_cell.length_b   1.000
_cell.length_c   1.000
_cell.angle_alpha   90.00
_cell.angle_beta   90.00
_cell.angle_gamma   90.00
#
_symmetry.space_group_name_H-M   'P 1'
#
loop_
_entity.id
_entity.type
_entity.pdbx_description
1 polymer ?
#
loop_
_entity_poly.entity_id
_entity_poly.type
_entity_poly.pdbx_seq_one_letter_code
_entity_poly.pdbx_strand_id
1 'polypeptide(L)'
;MKKLIAIFIAVFCLASIGAQANDHQLKNAYENHQSDIQVQGSGTVIRLLPDDNEGSRHQKFILKLDSKQTLLVAHNIDLAPRVPNLKVGDRVQFYGEYEWNKKGGVMHWTHKDPNNKHPQGWLKHNGKTYE
;
A
#
# COMPACT_ATOMS: atom_id res chain seq x y z
N MET A 1 -49.39 -3.25 23.81
CA MET A 1 -49.29 -3.35 22.34
C MET A 1 -47.91 -2.85 21.92
N LYS A 2 -47.26 -3.58 21.02
CA LYS A 2 -45.80 -3.71 20.88
C LYS A 2 -45.13 -2.42 20.37
N LYS A 3 -44.12 -1.92 21.09
CA LYS A 3 -43.17 -0.92 20.57
C LYS A 3 -42.24 -1.64 19.58
N LEU A 4 -42.36 -1.31 18.30
CA LEU A 4 -41.42 -1.76 17.27
C LEU A 4 -40.12 -0.96 17.44
N ILE A 5 -39.09 -1.62 17.95
CA ILE A 5 -37.71 -1.11 17.89
C ILE A 5 -37.21 -1.44 16.48
N ALA A 6 -37.08 -0.42 15.63
CA ALA A 6 -36.34 -0.55 14.38
C ALA A 6 -34.85 -0.50 14.71
N ILE A 7 -34.19 -1.66 14.75
CA ILE A 7 -32.74 -1.75 14.78
C ILE A 7 -32.27 -1.54 13.33
N PHE A 8 -31.84 -0.32 13.01
CA PHE A 8 -31.02 -0.08 11.83
C PHE A 8 -29.64 -0.68 12.10
N ILE A 9 -29.38 -1.86 11.56
CA ILE A 9 -28.02 -2.41 11.49
C ILE A 9 -27.28 -1.63 10.40
N ALA A 10 -26.69 -0.49 10.77
CA ALA A 10 -25.69 0.18 9.97
C ALA A 10 -24.32 -0.45 10.27
N VAL A 11 -24.10 -1.66 9.75
CA VAL A 11 -22.77 -2.28 9.76
C VAL A 11 -22.33 -2.41 8.32
N PHE A 12 -21.90 -1.32 7.71
CA PHE A 12 -21.18 -1.36 6.44
C PHE A 12 -20.19 -0.19 6.35
N CYS A 13 -18.94 -0.53 6.00
CA CYS A 13 -17.92 0.35 5.40
C CYS A 13 -17.17 1.38 6.28
N LEU A 14 -16.53 0.97 7.38
CA LEU A 14 -15.40 1.76 7.92
C LEU A 14 -14.08 1.53 7.14
N ALA A 15 -13.92 0.35 6.51
CA ALA A 15 -12.69 0.03 5.75
C ALA A 15 -12.60 0.78 4.41
N SER A 16 -13.74 1.06 3.76
CA SER A 16 -13.78 1.69 2.44
C SER A 16 -13.39 3.17 2.49
N ILE A 17 -13.71 3.87 3.58
CA ILE A 17 -13.45 5.31 3.71
C ILE A 17 -11.96 5.59 3.80
N GLY A 18 -11.22 4.81 4.60
CA GLY A 18 -9.76 4.99 4.76
C GLY A 18 -8.97 4.67 3.49
N ALA A 19 -9.34 3.62 2.75
CA ALA A 19 -8.67 3.27 1.50
C ALA A 19 -8.92 4.30 0.37
N GLN A 20 -10.13 4.85 0.29
CA GLN A 20 -10.50 5.86 -0.72
C GLN A 20 -9.86 7.22 -0.46
N ALA A 21 -9.79 7.67 0.80
CA ALA A 21 -9.18 8.96 1.17
C ALA A 21 -7.68 9.00 0.80
N ASN A 22 -6.99 7.87 0.91
CA ASN A 22 -5.55 7.83 0.70
C ASN A 22 -5.14 7.62 -0.78
N ASP A 23 -6.02 7.07 -1.61
CA ASP A 23 -5.84 7.05 -3.07
C ASP A 23 -5.89 8.47 -3.67
N HIS A 24 -6.78 9.32 -3.14
CA HIS A 24 -6.82 10.75 -3.49
C HIS A 24 -5.54 11.49 -3.06
N GLN A 25 -4.99 11.18 -1.88
CA GLN A 25 -3.72 11.74 -1.43
C GLN A 25 -2.57 11.39 -2.40
N LEU A 26 -2.46 10.12 -2.81
CA LEU A 26 -1.44 9.68 -3.77
C LEU A 26 -1.60 10.32 -5.15
N LYS A 27 -2.84 10.45 -5.63
CA LYS A 27 -3.13 11.16 -6.88
C LYS A 27 -2.67 12.61 -6.81
N ASN A 28 -3.00 13.31 -5.72
CA ASN A 28 -2.59 14.70 -5.53
C ASN A 28 -1.07 14.82 -5.41
N ALA A 29 -0.42 13.92 -4.68
CA ALA A 29 1.03 13.90 -4.55
C ALA A 29 1.70 13.70 -5.92
N TYR A 30 1.15 12.83 -6.75
CA TYR A 30 1.63 12.63 -8.12
C TYR A 30 1.45 13.88 -9.00
N GLU A 31 0.25 14.48 -9.00
CA GLU A 31 -0.06 15.67 -9.80
C GLU A 31 0.73 16.91 -9.39
N ASN A 32 1.14 16.99 -8.12
CA ASN A 32 1.92 18.10 -7.58
C ASN A 32 3.41 17.79 -7.41
N HIS A 33 3.89 16.65 -7.92
CA HIS A 33 5.30 16.22 -7.83
C HIS A 33 5.85 16.17 -6.39
N GLN A 34 5.03 15.74 -5.43
CA GLN A 34 5.39 15.65 -4.02
C GLN A 34 6.08 14.32 -3.70
N SER A 35 7.05 14.35 -2.80
CA SER A 35 7.85 13.23 -2.29
C SER A 35 7.87 13.28 -0.76
N ASP A 36 8.54 12.33 -0.10
CA ASP A 36 8.75 12.32 1.36
C ASP A 36 7.42 12.36 2.15
N ILE A 37 6.43 11.59 1.67
CA ILE A 37 5.13 11.47 2.34
C ILE A 37 4.83 10.04 2.77
N GLN A 38 4.55 9.87 4.06
CA GLN A 38 4.07 8.61 4.62
C GLN A 38 2.59 8.44 4.29
N VAL A 39 2.21 7.33 3.65
CA VAL A 39 0.84 7.09 3.21
C VAL A 39 0.46 5.61 3.29
N GLN A 40 -0.78 5.35 3.70
CA GLN A 40 -1.38 4.03 3.70
C GLN A 40 -2.27 3.89 2.47
N GLY A 41 -2.28 2.78 1.76
CA GLY A 41 -3.20 2.63 0.64
C GLY A 41 -3.43 1.17 0.28
N SER A 42 -4.08 0.96 -0.86
CA SER A 42 -4.19 -0.36 -1.45
C SER A 42 -4.31 -0.28 -2.95
N GLY A 43 -3.85 -1.32 -3.64
CA GLY A 43 -3.96 -1.42 -5.08
C GLY A 43 -3.97 -2.87 -5.54
N THR A 44 -4.25 -3.05 -6.82
CA THR A 44 -4.24 -4.37 -7.47
C THR A 44 -2.91 -4.57 -8.17
N VAL A 45 -2.25 -5.71 -7.94
CA VAL A 45 -1.01 -6.08 -8.63
C VAL A 45 -1.31 -6.23 -10.11
N ILE A 46 -0.69 -5.40 -10.94
CA ILE A 46 -0.80 -5.51 -12.41
C ILE A 46 0.46 -6.08 -13.05
N ARG A 47 1.59 -6.08 -12.34
CA ARG A 47 2.85 -6.64 -12.83
C ARG A 47 3.75 -7.05 -11.69
N LEU A 48 4.33 -8.24 -11.80
CA LEU A 48 5.46 -8.68 -10.98
C LEU A 48 6.76 -8.34 -11.71
N LEU A 49 7.77 -7.88 -10.98
CA LEU A 49 9.10 -7.64 -11.51
C LEU A 49 10.07 -8.65 -10.88
N PRO A 50 11.22 -8.93 -11.52
CA PRO A 50 12.30 -9.65 -10.86
C PRO A 50 12.68 -8.95 -9.55
N ASP A 51 13.04 -9.74 -8.55
CA ASP A 51 13.60 -9.20 -7.32
C ASP A 51 14.88 -8.41 -7.67
N ASP A 52 15.01 -7.23 -7.08
CA ASP A 52 16.24 -6.45 -7.13
C ASP A 52 17.25 -7.07 -6.18
N ASN A 53 18.45 -7.36 -6.67
CA ASN A 53 19.52 -7.92 -5.86
C ASN A 53 20.80 -7.07 -5.90
N GLU A 54 20.71 -5.85 -6.44
CA GLU A 54 21.81 -4.88 -6.39
C GLU A 54 21.71 -4.05 -5.11
N GLY A 55 22.68 -4.19 -4.21
CA GLY A 55 22.61 -3.58 -2.87
C GLY A 55 21.62 -4.32 -1.97
N SER A 56 20.82 -3.58 -1.19
CA SER A 56 19.74 -4.18 -0.40
C SER A 56 18.72 -4.83 -1.33
N ARG A 57 18.29 -6.05 -1.03
CA ARG A 57 17.39 -6.81 -1.87
C ARG A 57 15.97 -6.29 -1.77
N HIS A 58 15.27 -6.21 -2.90
CA HIS A 58 13.88 -5.74 -2.94
C HIS A 58 12.98 -6.67 -3.76
N GLN A 59 11.82 -7.01 -3.20
CA GLN A 59 10.72 -7.52 -4.01
C GLN A 59 10.03 -6.33 -4.68
N LYS A 60 9.95 -6.36 -6.02
CA LYS A 60 9.35 -5.28 -6.81
C LYS A 60 8.10 -5.74 -7.55
N PHE A 61 7.06 -4.92 -7.50
CA PHE A 61 5.83 -5.13 -8.26
C PHE A 61 5.10 -3.80 -8.48
N ILE A 62 4.21 -3.77 -9.47
CA ILE A 62 3.44 -2.58 -9.82
C ILE A 62 1.99 -2.78 -9.39
N LEU A 63 1.50 -1.82 -8.61
CA LEU A 63 0.09 -1.69 -8.27
C LEU A 63 -0.61 -0.74 -9.25
N LYS A 64 -1.87 -1.05 -9.56
CA LYS A 64 -2.85 -0.10 -10.08
C LYS A 64 -3.73 0.35 -8.92
N LEU A 65 -3.74 1.64 -8.66
CA LEU A 65 -4.56 2.24 -7.63
C LEU A 65 -5.98 2.52 -8.16
N ASP A 66 -6.91 2.86 -7.27
CA ASP A 66 -8.32 3.08 -7.64
C ASP A 66 -8.45 4.33 -8.55
N SER A 67 -7.60 5.34 -8.33
CA SER A 67 -7.33 6.54 -9.15
C SER A 67 -6.81 6.24 -10.56
N LYS A 68 -6.49 4.99 -10.85
CA LYS A 68 -5.81 4.52 -12.07
C LYS A 68 -4.35 4.95 -12.18
N GLN A 69 -3.76 5.60 -11.17
CA GLN A 69 -2.31 5.75 -11.09
C GLN A 69 -1.63 4.39 -10.95
N THR A 70 -0.43 4.25 -11.49
CA THR A 70 0.45 3.11 -11.23
C THR A 70 1.44 3.46 -10.14
N LEU A 71 1.75 2.51 -9.27
CA LEU A 71 2.70 2.70 -8.18
C LEU A 71 3.68 1.53 -8.15
N LEU A 72 4.98 1.82 -8.21
CA LEU A 72 6.01 0.80 -8.00
C LEU A 72 6.14 0.55 -6.50
N VAL A 73 5.98 -0.68 -6.03
CA VAL A 73 6.37 -1.07 -4.68
C VAL A 73 7.79 -1.62 -4.71
N ALA A 74 8.66 -1.09 -3.86
CA ALA A 74 10.02 -1.56 -3.62
C ALA A 74 10.13 -2.01 -2.16
N HIS A 75 9.78 -3.27 -1.90
CA HIS A 75 9.75 -3.84 -0.56
C HIS A 75 11.09 -4.47 -0.22
N ASN A 76 11.81 -3.91 0.76
CA ASN A 76 13.12 -4.41 1.17
C ASN A 76 12.98 -5.78 1.86
N ILE A 77 13.46 -6.83 1.21
CA ILE A 77 13.36 -8.21 1.68
C ILE A 77 14.55 -8.68 2.53
N ASP A 78 15.51 -7.79 2.80
CA ASP A 78 16.50 -7.99 3.86
C ASP A 78 15.96 -7.58 5.23
N LEU A 79 15.01 -6.63 5.26
CA LEU A 79 14.43 -6.09 6.50
C LEU A 79 13.08 -6.72 6.87
N ALA A 80 12.30 -7.15 5.87
CA ALA A 80 11.01 -7.80 6.08
C ALA A 80 10.87 -9.06 5.21
N PRO A 81 10.00 -10.03 5.57
CA PRO A 81 9.81 -11.21 4.74
C PRO A 81 9.16 -10.86 3.39
N ARG A 82 9.71 -11.38 2.29
CA ARG A 82 9.08 -11.36 0.96
C ARG A 82 7.62 -11.81 1.03
N VAL A 83 6.72 -11.16 0.28
CA VAL A 83 5.35 -11.63 0.11
C VAL A 83 5.36 -12.90 -0.76
N PRO A 84 5.08 -14.08 -0.20
CA PRO A 84 5.14 -15.34 -0.94
C PRO A 84 3.94 -15.46 -1.88
N ASN A 85 4.13 -16.11 -3.02
CA ASN A 85 3.07 -16.46 -3.97
C ASN A 85 2.20 -15.28 -4.42
N LEU A 86 2.74 -14.06 -4.42
CA LEU A 86 2.06 -12.88 -4.95
C LEU A 86 1.82 -13.04 -6.45
N LYS A 87 0.61 -12.75 -6.91
CA LYS A 87 0.17 -12.92 -8.31
C LYS A 87 -0.40 -11.61 -8.85
N VAL A 88 -0.40 -11.51 -10.18
CA VAL A 88 -1.17 -10.47 -10.87
C VAL A 88 -2.65 -10.68 -10.58
N GLY A 89 -3.36 -9.60 -10.25
CA GLY A 89 -4.75 -9.61 -9.81
C GLY A 89 -4.94 -9.56 -8.29
N ASP A 90 -3.90 -9.87 -7.50
CA ASP A 90 -3.98 -9.81 -6.04
C ASP A 90 -4.15 -8.36 -5.56
N ARG A 91 -4.91 -8.16 -4.48
CA ARG A 91 -5.02 -6.86 -3.80
C ARG A 91 -4.02 -6.81 -2.66
N VAL A 92 -3.18 -5.77 -2.64
CA VAL A 92 -2.20 -5.52 -1.59
C VAL A 92 -2.52 -4.19 -0.93
N GLN A 93 -2.54 -4.19 0.40
CA GLN A 93 -2.54 -2.96 1.20
C GLN A 93 -1.10 -2.64 1.59
N PHE A 94 -0.79 -1.37 1.72
CA PHE A 94 0.55 -0.91 2.07
C PHE A 94 0.47 0.25 3.05
N TYR A 95 1.52 0.41 3.83
CA TYR A 95 1.86 1.64 4.53
C TYR A 95 3.36 1.84 4.41
N GLY A 96 3.77 3.01 3.92
CA GLY A 96 5.16 3.31 3.66
C GLY A 96 5.29 4.73 3.15
N GLU A 97 6.50 5.07 2.71
CA GLU A 97 6.79 6.37 2.14
C GLU A 97 6.61 6.33 0.62
N TYR A 98 6.03 7.41 0.09
CA TYR A 98 5.88 7.63 -1.33
C TYR A 98 6.90 8.66 -1.85
N GLU A 99 7.53 8.30 -2.96
CA GLU A 99 8.49 9.12 -3.69
C GLU A 99 8.03 9.34 -5.13
N TRP A 100 8.05 10.59 -5.58
CA TRP A 100 7.59 10.92 -6.93
C TRP A 100 8.55 10.41 -8.01
N ASN A 101 7.97 9.94 -9.12
CA ASN A 101 8.65 9.83 -10.40
C ASN A 101 7.65 9.93 -11.55
N LYS A 102 8.12 10.15 -12.79
CA LYS A 102 7.28 10.23 -14.00
C LYS A 102 6.48 8.97 -14.36
N LYS A 103 6.62 7.86 -13.61
CA LYS A 103 5.92 6.58 -13.80
C LYS A 103 4.85 6.33 -12.72
N GLY A 104 4.47 7.36 -11.96
CA GLY A 104 3.45 7.27 -10.92
C GLY A 104 4.00 7.05 -9.50
N GLY A 105 5.32 7.14 -9.32
CA GLY A 105 6.01 7.10 -8.03
C GLY A 105 6.43 5.71 -7.54
N VAL A 106 7.12 5.71 -6.41
CA VAL A 106 7.63 4.54 -5.70
C VAL A 106 7.09 4.53 -4.27
N MET A 107 6.68 3.36 -3.81
CA MET A 107 6.35 3.06 -2.42
C MET A 107 7.47 2.23 -1.82
N HIS A 108 8.19 2.80 -0.87
CA HIS A 108 9.28 2.16 -0.12
C HIS A 108 9.06 2.32 1.39
N TRP A 109 10.05 1.97 2.22
CA TRP A 109 9.87 1.92 3.68
C TRP A 109 8.66 1.11 4.13
N THR A 110 8.35 0.01 3.43
CA THR A 110 7.24 -0.89 3.75
C THR A 110 7.65 -2.01 4.71
N HIS A 111 8.50 -1.66 5.68
CA HIS A 111 9.07 -2.55 6.69
C HIS A 111 9.31 -1.77 7.98
N LYS A 112 9.66 -2.48 9.05
CA LYS A 112 10.12 -1.83 10.26
C LYS A 112 11.48 -1.17 10.05
N ASP A 113 11.66 0.04 10.53
CA ASP A 113 13.00 0.66 10.65
C ASP A 113 13.70 0.12 11.91
N PRO A 114 14.78 -0.67 11.77
CA PRO A 114 15.49 -1.23 12.91
C PRO A 114 16.06 -0.17 13.87
N ASN A 115 16.27 1.06 13.37
CA ASN A 115 16.87 2.15 14.13
C ASN A 115 15.84 3.15 14.69
N ASN A 116 14.55 2.99 14.39
CA ASN A 116 13.46 3.88 14.81
C ASN A 116 13.70 5.38 14.48
N LYS A 117 14.33 5.66 13.33
CA LYS A 117 14.56 7.02 12.80
C LYS A 117 13.54 7.41 11.73
N HIS A 118 12.87 6.44 11.13
CA HIS A 118 11.86 6.60 10.10
C HIS A 118 10.50 6.02 10.55
N PRO A 119 9.35 6.57 10.11
CA PRO A 119 8.07 5.89 10.24
C PRO A 119 8.15 4.43 9.80
N GLN A 120 7.61 3.55 10.64
CA GLN A 120 7.50 2.11 10.34
C GLN A 120 6.53 1.92 9.17
N GLY A 121 6.73 0.89 8.36
CA GLY A 121 5.80 0.52 7.31
C GLY A 121 5.59 -0.98 7.19
N TRP A 122 4.71 -1.35 6.27
CA TRP A 122 4.30 -2.74 6.07
C TRP A 122 3.63 -2.95 4.72
N LEU A 123 3.62 -4.20 4.26
CA LEU A 123 2.69 -4.70 3.25
C LEU A 123 1.68 -5.66 3.88
N LYS A 124 0.46 -5.71 3.35
CA LYS A 124 -0.56 -6.68 3.76
C LYS A 124 -1.21 -7.33 2.56
N HIS A 125 -1.18 -8.65 2.54
CA HIS A 125 -1.72 -9.49 1.47
C HIS A 125 -2.46 -10.69 2.08
N ASN A 126 -3.70 -10.93 1.65
CA ASN A 126 -4.57 -12.00 2.16
C ASN A 126 -4.65 -12.05 3.70
N GLY A 127 -4.79 -10.86 4.31
CA GLY A 127 -4.92 -10.72 5.77
C GLY A 127 -3.60 -10.80 6.55
N LYS A 128 -2.50 -11.22 5.93
CA LYS A 128 -1.17 -11.31 6.56
C LYS A 128 -0.35 -10.05 6.29
N THR A 129 0.26 -9.52 7.36
CA THR A 129 1.17 -8.36 7.32
C THR A 129 2.63 -8.83 7.20
N TYR A 130 3.44 -8.07 6.47
CA TYR A 130 4.86 -8.26 6.22
C TYR A 130 5.57 -6.94 6.55
N GLU A 131 6.44 -6.96 7.55
CA GLU A 131 7.14 -5.78 8.11
C GLU A 131 8.44 -6.17 8.80
#